data_AF-A0A2N3A0K0-F1
#
_entry.id   AF-A0A2N3A0K0-F1
#
_cell.length_a   1.000
_cell.length_b   1.000
_cell.length_c   1.000
_cell.angle_alpha   90.00
_cell.angle_beta   90.00
_cell.angle_gamma   90.00
#
_symmetry.space_group_name_H-M   'P 1'
#
loop_
_entity.id
_entity.type
_entity.pdbx_description
1 polymer ?
#
loop_
_entity_poly.entity_id
_entity_poly.type
_entity_poly.pdbx_seq_one_letter_code
_entity_poly.pdbx_strand_id
1 'polypeptide(L)'
;MEYLKKYIEDNQEEFNNSRPEPGHEDRFLARLTNTSQQSEAKRFSLIMRYYKFAATVIVLLSFGAMIYVISSKHENDQIADNVIITEEIQQIEQFYLASSASKISEINQLTSGNPEAEQARNQIIQQIDQIKSETETIKSDLNSGIQNERMLDALKNNYRIINGLLDHVIDQLVQQNAQQNKTPESHLKQQHHEIRFS
;
A
#
# COMPACT_ATOMS: atom_id res chain seq x y z
N MET A 1 38.85 11.58 40.48
CA MET A 1 39.55 12.44 39.51
C MET A 1 41.05 12.51 39.76
N GLU A 2 41.53 12.64 41.02
CA GLU A 2 42.97 12.65 41.33
C GLU A 2 43.74 11.38 40.91
N TYR A 3 43.16 10.20 41.15
CA TYR A 3 43.79 8.92 40.82
C TYR A 3 44.15 8.79 39.32
N LEU A 4 43.23 9.18 38.44
CA LEU A 4 43.43 9.11 36.99
C LEU A 4 44.53 10.09 36.54
N LYS A 5 44.54 11.30 37.12
CA LYS A 5 45.56 12.31 36.83
C LYS A 5 46.95 11.80 37.21
N LYS A 6 47.07 11.25 38.41
CA LYS A 6 48.33 10.69 38.93
C LYS A 6 48.80 9.50 38.10
N TYR A 7 47.90 8.61 37.70
CA TYR A 7 48.20 7.47 36.83
C TYR A 7 48.73 7.91 35.45
N ILE A 8 48.13 8.94 34.84
CA ILE A 8 48.59 9.47 33.55
C ILE A 8 49.94 10.17 33.69
N GLU A 9 50.16 10.90 34.78
CA GLU A 9 51.44 11.57 35.09
C GLU A 9 52.57 10.55 35.34
N ASP A 10 52.30 9.48 36.08
CA ASP A 10 53.29 8.44 36.41
C ASP A 10 53.66 7.55 35.20
N ASN A 11 52.81 7.49 34.16
CA ASN A 11 53.00 6.65 32.97
C ASN A 11 53.10 7.47 31.67
N GLN A 12 53.54 8.74 31.74
CA GLN A 12 53.59 9.64 30.57
C GLN A 12 54.36 9.08 29.39
N GLU A 13 55.45 8.34 29.63
CA GLU A 13 56.26 7.74 28.56
C GLU A 13 55.48 6.70 27.73
N GLU A 14 54.52 6.00 28.34
CA GLU A 14 53.65 5.05 27.62
C GLU A 14 52.61 5.76 26.74
N PHE A 15 52.22 6.98 27.12
CA PHE A 15 51.23 7.78 26.39
C PHE A 15 51.83 8.69 25.32
N ASN A 16 53.13 8.98 25.38
CA ASN A 16 53.78 9.97 24.51
C ASN A 16 54.53 9.35 23.31
N ASN A 17 54.32 8.06 23.05
CA ASN A 17 55.20 7.27 22.16
C ASN A 17 54.79 7.19 20.69
N SER A 18 53.80 7.93 20.21
CA SER A 18 53.47 7.92 18.78
C SER A 18 52.73 9.18 18.35
N ARG A 19 53.46 10.11 17.71
CA ARG A 19 52.79 11.11 16.87
C ARG A 19 52.19 10.36 15.68
N PRO A 20 50.90 10.55 15.35
CA PRO A 20 50.32 9.88 14.20
C PRO A 20 51.12 10.18 12.94
N GLU A 21 51.28 9.18 12.07
CA GLU A 21 51.86 9.36 10.73
C GLU A 21 51.20 10.55 10.01
N PRO A 22 51.96 11.34 9.22
CA PRO A 22 51.40 12.41 8.40
C PRO A 22 50.17 11.93 7.60
N GLY A 23 49.13 12.77 7.52
CA GLY A 23 47.86 12.44 6.85
C GLY A 23 46.91 11.56 7.67
N HIS A 24 47.17 11.32 8.96
CA HIS A 24 46.23 10.64 9.87
C HIS A 24 44.88 11.35 9.94
N GLU A 25 44.89 12.68 10.04
CA GLU A 25 43.68 13.51 10.10
C GLU A 25 42.82 13.35 8.84
N ASP A 26 43.45 13.41 7.66
CA ASP A 26 42.76 13.21 6.38
C ASP A 26 42.13 11.81 6.27
N ARG A 27 42.86 10.76 6.68
CA ARG A 27 42.33 9.39 6.72
C ARG A 27 41.18 9.24 7.71
N PHE A 28 41.24 9.93 8.85
CA PHE A 28 40.19 9.91 9.86
C PHE A 28 38.93 10.59 9.34
N LEU A 29 39.05 11.79 8.75
CA LEU A 29 37.95 12.54 8.15
C LEU A 29 37.33 11.76 6.98
N ALA A 30 38.14 11.13 6.12
CA ALA A 30 37.66 10.28 5.04
C ALA A 30 36.86 9.06 5.54
N ARG A 31 37.23 8.44 6.67
CA ARG A 31 36.47 7.34 7.26
C ARG A 31 35.15 7.82 7.88
N LEU A 32 35.15 9.01 8.47
CA LEU A 32 33.96 9.60 9.09
C LEU A 32 32.89 9.96 8.05
N THR A 33 33.28 10.56 6.92
CA THR A 33 32.37 10.94 5.83
C THR A 33 31.83 9.73 5.06
N ASN A 34 32.66 8.70 4.82
CA ASN A 34 32.22 7.48 4.14
C ASN A 34 31.24 6.63 4.96
N THR A 35 31.34 6.67 6.29
CA THR A 35 30.47 5.89 7.19
C THR A 35 29.05 6.49 7.31
N SER A 36 28.93 7.83 7.31
CA SER A 36 27.61 8.49 7.38
C SER A 36 26.80 8.25 6.11
N GLN A 37 27.40 8.43 4.92
CA GLN A 37 26.73 8.25 3.62
C GLN A 37 26.30 6.80 3.34
N GLN A 38 27.11 5.80 3.70
CA GLN A 38 26.72 4.40 3.47
C GLN A 38 25.62 3.91 4.42
N SER A 39 25.55 4.44 5.65
CA SER A 39 24.55 4.01 6.63
C SER A 39 23.16 4.57 6.32
N GLU A 40 23.07 5.82 5.87
CA GLU A 40 21.79 6.43 5.48
C GLU A 40 21.25 5.84 4.17
N ALA A 41 22.11 5.66 3.16
CA ALA A 41 21.69 5.07 1.89
C ALA A 41 21.17 3.62 2.05
N LYS A 42 21.81 2.81 2.90
CA LYS A 42 21.36 1.43 3.17
C LYS A 42 20.08 1.39 4.01
N ARG A 43 19.92 2.28 5.00
CA ARG A 43 18.68 2.37 5.79
C ARG A 43 17.50 2.81 4.93
N PHE A 44 17.69 3.80 4.07
CA PHE A 44 16.65 4.29 3.17
C PHE A 44 16.24 3.23 2.13
N SER A 45 17.21 2.48 1.59
CA SER A 45 16.96 1.37 0.66
C SER A 45 16.16 0.22 1.28
N LEU A 46 16.46 -0.16 2.53
CA LEU A 46 15.72 -1.21 3.23
C LEU A 46 14.28 -0.78 3.54
N ILE A 47 14.09 0.45 4.01
CA ILE A 47 12.77 1.01 4.30
C ILE A 47 11.90 1.04 3.02
N MET A 48 12.45 1.52 1.89
CA MET A 48 11.77 1.50 0.60
C MET A 48 11.41 0.07 0.12
N ARG A 49 12.22 -0.94 0.46
CA ARG A 49 11.94 -2.33 0.11
C ARG A 49 10.76 -2.91 0.90
N TYR A 50 10.59 -2.52 2.17
CA TYR A 50 9.48 -2.99 3.00
C TYR A 50 8.18 -2.22 2.77
N TYR A 51 8.23 -0.94 2.37
CA TYR A 51 7.03 -0.17 2.00
C TYR A 51 6.27 -0.79 0.81
N LYS A 52 6.98 -1.40 -0.15
CA LYS A 52 6.36 -2.11 -1.29
C LYS A 52 5.49 -3.30 -0.86
N PHE A 53 5.79 -3.93 0.27
CA PHE A 53 4.97 -5.01 0.84
C PHE A 53 3.92 -4.51 1.83
N ALA A 54 4.09 -3.30 2.39
CA ALA A 54 3.12 -2.74 3.32
C ALA A 54 1.75 -2.51 2.65
N ALA A 55 1.74 -2.05 1.39
CA ALA A 55 0.51 -1.84 0.63
C ALA A 55 -0.31 -3.13 0.46
N THR A 56 0.34 -4.25 0.10
CA THR A 56 -0.37 -5.53 -0.08
C THR A 56 -0.89 -6.08 1.24
N VAL A 57 -0.14 -5.95 2.33
CA VAL A 57 -0.59 -6.37 3.67
C VAL A 57 -1.78 -5.53 4.15
N ILE A 58 -1.77 -4.22 3.92
CA ILE A 58 -2.89 -3.33 4.27
C ILE A 58 -4.14 -3.69 3.46
N VAL A 59 -4.01 -3.94 2.15
CA VAL A 59 -5.13 -4.38 1.31
C VAL A 59 -5.69 -5.71 1.81
N LEU A 60 -4.83 -6.68 2.16
CA LEU A 60 -5.25 -8.00 2.63
C LEU A 60 -5.93 -7.96 4.01
N LEU A 61 -5.43 -7.12 4.93
CA LEU A 61 -6.05 -6.90 6.24
C LEU A 61 -7.38 -6.15 6.14
N SER A 62 -7.44 -5.12 5.30
CA SER A 62 -8.70 -4.41 5.00
C SER A 62 -9.73 -5.35 4.38
N PHE A 63 -9.30 -6.27 3.52
CA PHE A 63 -10.17 -7.28 2.92
C PHE A 63 -10.76 -8.23 3.97
N GLY A 64 -9.93 -8.77 4.87
CA GLY A 64 -10.40 -9.66 5.95
C GLY A 64 -11.37 -8.96 6.92
N ALA A 65 -11.08 -7.70 7.28
CA ALA A 65 -11.95 -6.91 8.14
C ALA A 65 -13.29 -6.57 7.45
N MET A 66 -13.27 -6.26 6.16
CA MET A 66 -14.48 -5.93 5.40
C MET A 66 -15.40 -7.13 5.24
N ILE A 67 -14.88 -8.32 4.92
CA ILE A 67 -15.68 -9.55 4.85
C ILE A 67 -16.37 -9.83 6.19
N TYR A 68 -15.66 -9.65 7.30
CA TYR A 68 -16.21 -9.87 8.64
C TYR A 68 -17.39 -8.94 8.96
N VAL A 69 -17.27 -7.65 8.62
CA VAL A 69 -18.32 -6.65 8.85
C VAL A 69 -19.55 -6.91 8.00
N ILE A 70 -19.36 -7.28 6.73
CA ILE A 70 -20.48 -7.50 5.80
C ILE A 70 -21.22 -8.82 6.13
N SER A 71 -20.49 -9.86 6.51
CA SER A 71 -21.07 -11.18 6.82
C SER A 71 -21.85 -11.22 8.14
N SER A 72 -21.62 -10.27 9.05
CA SER A 72 -22.26 -10.25 10.37
C SER A 72 -23.68 -9.67 10.38
N LYS A 73 -24.23 -9.22 9.24
CA LYS A 73 -25.52 -8.52 9.14
C LYS A 73 -26.70 -9.39 8.66
N HIS A 74 -26.63 -10.71 8.82
CA HIS A 74 -27.68 -11.62 8.35
C HIS A 74 -28.78 -11.81 9.41
N GLU A 75 -29.90 -11.08 9.26
CA GLU A 75 -31.18 -11.47 9.87
C GLU A 75 -31.98 -12.32 8.85
N ASN A 76 -32.63 -13.35 9.38
CA ASN A 76 -33.21 -14.50 8.69
C ASN A 76 -34.71 -14.25 8.48
N ASP A 77 -35.17 -14.04 7.25
CA ASP A 77 -36.58 -13.82 6.94
C ASP A 77 -37.05 -14.77 5.84
N GLN A 78 -37.81 -15.79 6.25
CA GLN A 78 -38.29 -16.83 5.34
C GLN A 78 -39.52 -16.41 4.51
N ILE A 79 -39.58 -17.04 3.32
CA ILE A 79 -40.72 -17.33 2.42
C ILE A 79 -41.10 -16.24 1.39
N ALA A 80 -40.86 -16.50 0.09
CA ALA A 80 -41.90 -16.74 -0.95
C ALA A 80 -41.33 -16.73 -2.40
N ASP A 81 -41.82 -17.68 -3.20
CA ASP A 81 -41.88 -17.77 -4.67
C ASP A 81 -40.64 -17.65 -5.57
N ASN A 82 -40.44 -18.71 -6.37
CA ASN A 82 -39.43 -18.83 -7.43
C ASN A 82 -39.50 -17.72 -8.51
N VAL A 83 -40.65 -17.04 -8.64
CA VAL A 83 -40.84 -15.90 -9.57
C VAL A 83 -40.22 -14.61 -8.99
N ILE A 84 -40.35 -14.38 -7.68
CA ILE A 84 -39.82 -13.19 -6.99
C ILE A 84 -38.28 -13.23 -7.02
N ILE A 85 -37.70 -14.42 -6.82
CA ILE A 85 -36.24 -14.65 -6.87
C ILE A 85 -35.65 -14.26 -8.24
N THR A 86 -36.36 -14.54 -9.34
CA THR A 86 -35.87 -14.27 -10.70
C THR A 86 -35.86 -12.77 -11.01
N GLU A 87 -36.92 -12.04 -10.64
CA GLU A 87 -36.96 -10.58 -10.78
C GLU A 87 -35.91 -9.90 -9.89
N GLU A 88 -35.68 -10.42 -8.70
CA GLU A 88 -34.69 -9.90 -7.77
C GLU A 88 -33.25 -10.09 -8.28
N ILE A 89 -32.94 -11.26 -8.87
CA ILE A 89 -31.65 -11.50 -9.54
C ILE A 89 -31.43 -10.47 -10.66
N GLN A 90 -32.44 -10.19 -11.49
CA GLN A 90 -32.32 -9.18 -12.55
C GLN A 90 -32.06 -7.77 -12.01
N GLN A 91 -32.72 -7.37 -10.92
CA GLN A 91 -32.51 -6.06 -10.31
C GLN A 91 -31.09 -5.93 -9.74
N ILE A 92 -30.61 -6.98 -9.08
CA ILE A 92 -29.23 -7.07 -8.58
C ILE A 92 -28.25 -6.90 -9.76
N GLU A 93 -28.43 -7.65 -10.85
CA GLU A 93 -27.54 -7.57 -12.01
C GLU A 93 -27.53 -6.17 -12.63
N GLN A 94 -28.69 -5.56 -12.85
CA GLN A 94 -28.77 -4.22 -13.45
C GLN A 94 -28.02 -3.17 -12.63
N PHE A 95 -28.20 -3.18 -11.32
CA PHE A 95 -27.56 -2.19 -10.45
C PHE A 95 -26.05 -2.45 -10.31
N TYR A 96 -25.66 -3.67 -9.98
CA TYR A 96 -24.28 -3.96 -9.61
C TYR A 96 -23.35 -4.12 -10.82
N LEU A 97 -23.83 -4.61 -11.97
CA LEU A 97 -23.00 -4.69 -13.18
C LEU A 97 -22.72 -3.29 -13.75
N ALA A 98 -23.73 -2.42 -13.80
CA ALA A 98 -23.56 -1.04 -14.25
C ALA A 98 -22.60 -0.27 -13.34
N SER A 99 -22.77 -0.39 -12.02
CA SER A 99 -21.89 0.25 -11.04
C SER A 99 -20.45 -0.26 -11.16
N SER A 100 -20.26 -1.59 -11.25
CA SER A 100 -18.93 -2.19 -11.39
C SER A 100 -18.23 -1.75 -12.68
N ALA A 101 -18.94 -1.71 -13.80
CA ALA A 101 -18.39 -1.27 -15.08
C ALA A 101 -17.91 0.19 -15.03
N SER A 102 -18.70 1.07 -14.41
CA SER A 102 -18.32 2.47 -14.19
C SER A 102 -17.04 2.57 -13.35
N LYS A 103 -16.97 1.86 -12.22
CA LYS A 103 -15.81 1.88 -11.33
C LYS A 103 -14.55 1.32 -11.98
N ILE A 104 -14.67 0.24 -12.77
CA ILE A 104 -13.54 -0.29 -13.55
C ILE A 104 -13.04 0.74 -14.57
N SER A 105 -13.95 1.46 -15.24
CA SER A 105 -13.57 2.53 -16.16
C SER A 105 -12.82 3.66 -15.44
N GLU A 106 -13.29 4.06 -14.26
CA GLU A 106 -12.62 5.07 -13.43
C GLU A 106 -11.23 4.61 -12.99
N ILE A 107 -11.08 3.36 -12.52
CA ILE A 107 -9.78 2.78 -12.16
C ILE A 107 -8.82 2.81 -13.35
N ASN A 108 -9.29 2.45 -14.55
CA ASN A 108 -8.47 2.50 -15.77
C ASN A 108 -7.97 3.93 -16.07
N GLN A 109 -8.81 4.93 -15.85
CA GLN A 109 -8.44 6.34 -16.02
C GLN A 109 -7.41 6.77 -14.97
N LEU A 110 -7.59 6.37 -13.71
CA LEU A 110 -6.71 6.73 -12.59
C LEU A 110 -5.33 6.09 -12.65
N THR A 111 -5.20 4.92 -13.30
CA THR A 111 -3.92 4.19 -13.38
C THR A 111 -3.12 4.54 -14.64
N SER A 112 -3.78 5.11 -15.64
CA SER A 112 -3.19 5.42 -16.94
C SER A 112 -1.92 6.27 -16.80
N GLY A 113 -0.78 5.71 -17.23
CA GLY A 113 0.51 6.40 -17.22
C GLY A 113 1.40 6.13 -16.00
N ASN A 114 0.96 5.33 -15.01
CA ASN A 114 1.78 4.91 -13.88
C ASN A 114 1.95 3.36 -13.86
N PRO A 115 3.13 2.82 -14.24
CA PRO A 115 3.36 1.37 -14.31
C PRO A 115 3.11 0.59 -13.01
N GLU A 116 3.37 1.21 -11.85
CA GLU A 116 3.16 0.57 -10.54
C GLU A 116 1.66 0.52 -10.20
N ALA A 117 0.91 1.58 -10.53
CA ALA A 117 -0.54 1.60 -10.38
C ALA A 117 -1.24 0.64 -11.35
N GLU A 118 -0.74 0.51 -12.58
CA GLU A 118 -1.21 -0.46 -13.57
C GLU A 118 -1.04 -1.92 -13.11
N GLN A 119 0.08 -2.24 -12.44
CA GLN A 119 0.30 -3.56 -11.88
C GLN A 119 -0.65 -3.87 -10.72
N ALA A 120 -0.81 -2.93 -9.78
CA ALA A 120 -1.76 -3.08 -8.68
C ALA A 120 -3.20 -3.25 -9.18
N ARG A 121 -3.60 -2.46 -10.18
CA ARG A 121 -4.88 -2.62 -10.87
C ARG A 121 -5.07 -4.04 -11.40
N ASN A 122 -4.10 -4.55 -12.16
CA ASN A 122 -4.23 -5.86 -12.81
C ASN A 122 -4.46 -6.97 -11.76
N GLN A 123 -3.78 -6.90 -10.62
CA GLN A 123 -3.98 -7.86 -9.53
C GLN A 123 -5.40 -7.79 -8.95
N ILE A 124 -5.94 -6.59 -8.79
CA ILE A 124 -7.28 -6.41 -8.23
C ILE A 124 -8.37 -6.81 -9.25
N ILE A 125 -8.19 -6.47 -10.52
CA ILE A 125 -9.09 -6.95 -11.60
C ILE A 125 -9.12 -8.48 -11.64
N GLN A 126 -7.96 -9.15 -11.50
CA GLN A 126 -7.91 -10.61 -11.44
C GLN A 126 -8.69 -11.18 -10.25
N GLN A 127 -8.60 -10.56 -9.07
CA GLN A 127 -9.37 -10.98 -7.89
C GLN A 127 -10.88 -10.78 -8.12
N ILE A 128 -11.28 -9.68 -8.76
CA ILE A 128 -12.68 -9.40 -9.10
C ILE A 128 -13.19 -10.43 -10.11
N ASP A 129 -12.40 -10.80 -11.11
CA ASP A 129 -12.77 -11.80 -12.11
C ASP A 129 -12.96 -13.19 -11.49
N GLN A 130 -12.16 -13.54 -10.48
CA GLN A 130 -12.37 -14.76 -9.70
C GLN A 130 -13.71 -14.75 -8.97
N ILE A 131 -14.04 -13.66 -8.27
CA ILE A 131 -15.31 -13.52 -7.55
C ILE A 131 -16.50 -13.52 -8.52
N LYS A 132 -16.34 -12.93 -9.72
CA LYS A 132 -17.36 -13.00 -10.78
C LYS A 132 -17.59 -14.42 -11.27
N SER A 133 -16.53 -15.23 -11.44
CA SER A 133 -16.69 -16.63 -11.85
C SER A 133 -17.47 -17.45 -10.81
N GLU A 134 -17.19 -17.25 -9.52
CA GLU A 134 -17.94 -17.88 -8.43
C GLU A 134 -19.41 -17.40 -8.41
N THR A 135 -19.64 -16.12 -8.71
CA THR A 135 -20.97 -15.52 -8.83
C THR A 135 -21.78 -16.12 -9.98
N GLU A 136 -21.18 -16.36 -11.15
CA GLU A 136 -21.86 -17.04 -12.27
C GLU A 136 -22.25 -18.49 -11.93
N THR A 137 -21.48 -19.14 -11.05
CA THR A 137 -21.81 -20.50 -10.58
C THR A 137 -23.05 -20.48 -9.69
N ILE A 138 -23.09 -19.57 -8.70
CA ILE A 138 -24.27 -19.37 -7.83
C ILE A 138 -25.51 -19.03 -8.65
N LYS A 139 -25.35 -18.20 -9.68
CA LYS A 139 -26.43 -17.84 -10.62
C LYS A 139 -26.91 -19.04 -11.43
N SER A 140 -26.01 -19.87 -11.94
CA SER A 140 -26.36 -21.10 -12.64
C SER A 140 -27.19 -22.03 -11.75
N ASP A 141 -26.78 -22.18 -10.49
CA ASP A 141 -27.47 -23.01 -9.51
C ASP A 141 -28.88 -22.48 -9.19
N LEU A 142 -29.02 -21.16 -8.97
CA LEU A 142 -30.31 -20.49 -8.79
C LEU A 142 -31.24 -20.65 -10.01
N ASN A 143 -30.71 -20.53 -11.23
CA ASN A 143 -31.49 -20.68 -12.46
C ASN A 143 -31.89 -22.13 -12.76
N SER A 144 -31.13 -23.11 -12.26
CA SER A 144 -31.42 -24.55 -12.44
C SER A 144 -32.51 -25.10 -11.52
N GLY A 145 -33.12 -24.25 -10.69
CA GLY A 145 -34.21 -24.63 -9.78
C GLY A 145 -33.74 -25.07 -8.39
N ILE A 146 -32.43 -25.02 -8.10
CA ILE A 146 -31.88 -25.11 -6.74
C ILE A 146 -32.00 -23.72 -6.11
N GLN A 147 -33.25 -23.23 -6.00
CA GLN A 147 -33.53 -21.89 -5.49
C GLN A 147 -33.60 -21.93 -3.97
N ASN A 148 -32.62 -21.31 -3.33
CA ASN A 148 -32.57 -21.13 -1.90
C ASN A 148 -32.20 -19.68 -1.58
N GLU A 149 -32.95 -19.06 -0.67
CA GLU A 149 -32.71 -17.72 -0.13
C GLU A 149 -31.23 -17.50 0.25
N ARG A 150 -30.57 -18.53 0.80
CA ARG A 150 -29.14 -18.49 1.15
C ARG A 150 -28.22 -18.26 -0.06
N MET A 151 -28.56 -18.82 -1.22
CA MET A 151 -27.79 -18.62 -2.45
C MET A 151 -28.05 -17.24 -3.05
N LEU A 152 -29.30 -16.75 -2.99
CA LEU A 152 -29.65 -15.38 -3.38
C LEU A 152 -28.92 -14.36 -2.51
N ASP A 153 -28.82 -14.62 -1.21
CA ASP A 153 -28.07 -13.78 -0.29
C ASP A 153 -26.56 -13.84 -0.52
N ALA A 154 -26.02 -15.03 -0.80
CA ALA A 154 -24.63 -15.18 -1.22
C ALA A 154 -24.36 -14.38 -2.50
N LEU A 155 -25.27 -14.41 -3.47
CA LEU A 155 -25.20 -13.63 -4.70
C LEU A 155 -25.19 -12.11 -4.42
N LYS A 156 -26.15 -11.61 -3.63
CA LYS A 156 -26.19 -10.20 -3.18
C LYS A 156 -24.90 -9.81 -2.47
N ASN A 157 -24.40 -10.67 -1.59
CA ASN A 157 -23.20 -10.42 -0.81
C ASN A 157 -21.95 -10.33 -1.70
N ASN A 158 -21.80 -11.23 -2.67
CA ASN A 158 -20.71 -11.20 -3.64
C ASN A 158 -20.70 -9.87 -4.41
N TYR A 159 -21.85 -9.41 -4.90
CA TYR A 159 -21.93 -8.13 -5.59
C TYR A 159 -21.59 -6.93 -4.71
N ARG A 160 -21.99 -6.95 -3.42
CA ARG A 160 -21.59 -5.94 -2.43
C ARG A 160 -20.08 -5.95 -2.19
N ILE A 161 -19.48 -7.14 -2.07
CA ILE A 161 -18.03 -7.31 -1.90
C ILE A 161 -17.28 -6.79 -3.13
N ILE A 162 -17.72 -7.14 -4.34
CA ILE A 162 -17.11 -6.65 -5.60
C ILE A 162 -17.13 -5.12 -5.64
N ASN A 163 -18.26 -4.49 -5.33
CA ASN A 163 -18.38 -3.04 -5.39
C ASN A 163 -17.58 -2.34 -4.29
N GLY A 164 -17.59 -2.87 -3.06
CA GLY A 164 -16.78 -2.35 -1.96
C GLY A 164 -15.28 -2.45 -2.25
N LEU A 165 -14.84 -3.53 -2.91
CA LEU A 165 -13.47 -3.67 -3.36
C LEU A 165 -13.11 -2.61 -4.40
N LEU A 166 -13.95 -2.42 -5.41
CA LEU A 166 -13.77 -1.40 -6.43
C LEU A 166 -13.69 0.01 -5.84
N ASP A 167 -14.55 0.34 -4.88
CA ASP A 167 -14.51 1.61 -4.15
C ASP A 167 -13.21 1.78 -3.38
N HIS A 168 -12.78 0.75 -2.66
CA HIS A 168 -11.53 0.79 -1.91
C HIS A 168 -10.32 1.04 -2.82
N VAL A 169 -10.30 0.44 -4.01
CA VAL A 169 -9.23 0.68 -5.01
C VAL A 169 -9.24 2.12 -5.48
N ILE A 170 -10.41 2.65 -5.83
CA ILE A 170 -10.54 4.05 -6.26
C ILE A 170 -10.03 4.98 -5.16
N ASP A 171 -10.44 4.77 -3.92
CA ASP A 171 -9.99 5.58 -2.78
C ASP A 171 -8.47 5.54 -2.59
N GLN A 172 -7.85 4.36 -2.70
CA GLN A 172 -6.40 4.23 -2.59
C GLN A 172 -5.68 4.95 -3.73
N LEU A 173 -6.15 4.82 -4.97
CA LEU A 173 -5.57 5.48 -6.14
C LEU A 173 -5.69 7.01 -6.04
N VAL A 174 -6.86 7.52 -5.63
CA VAL A 174 -7.08 8.95 -5.42
C VAL A 174 -6.16 9.49 -4.33
N GLN A 175 -6.01 8.78 -3.20
CA GLN A 175 -5.10 9.17 -2.12
C GLN A 175 -3.64 9.20 -2.57
N GLN A 176 -3.19 8.20 -3.33
CA GLN A 176 -1.84 8.16 -3.90
C GLN A 176 -1.59 9.33 -4.87
N ASN A 177 -2.53 9.59 -5.80
CA ASN A 177 -2.43 10.71 -6.74
C ASN A 177 -2.44 12.07 -6.02
N ALA A 178 -3.20 12.21 -4.93
CA ALA A 178 -3.23 13.42 -4.11
C ALA A 178 -1.91 13.64 -3.34
N GLN A 179 -1.21 12.58 -2.95
CA GLN A 179 0.10 12.66 -2.29
C GLN A 179 1.22 13.02 -3.28
N GLN A 180 1.18 12.50 -4.50
CA GLN A 180 2.15 12.87 -5.56
C GLN A 180 2.09 14.38 -5.87
N ASN A 181 0.90 14.98 -5.90
CA ASN A 181 0.69 16.42 -6.13
C ASN A 181 1.11 17.32 -4.96
N LYS A 182 1.42 16.76 -3.78
CA LYS A 182 1.81 17.53 -2.58
C LYS A 182 3.32 17.53 -2.33
N THR A 183 4.14 16.93 -3.19
CA THR A 183 5.60 16.98 -3.07
C THR A 183 6.08 18.36 -3.57
N PRO A 184 6.52 19.29 -2.70
CA PRO A 184 7.02 20.58 -3.15
C PRO A 184 8.44 20.39 -3.70
N GLU A 185 8.73 21.04 -4.82
CA GLU A 185 10.08 21.30 -5.31
C GLU A 185 10.91 22.07 -4.26
N SER A 186 11.49 21.38 -3.28
CA SER A 186 12.27 22.03 -2.23
C SER A 186 13.76 21.69 -2.25
N HIS A 187 14.35 21.33 -3.40
CA HIS A 187 15.80 21.20 -3.50
C HIS A 187 16.27 21.53 -4.92
N LEU A 188 16.36 22.82 -5.27
CA LEU A 188 17.33 23.39 -6.25
C LEU A 188 17.04 24.89 -6.46
N LYS A 189 17.22 25.70 -5.43
CA LYS A 189 17.52 27.13 -5.59
C LYS A 189 18.21 27.64 -4.33
N GLN A 190 19.50 27.35 -4.21
CA GLN A 190 20.39 28.28 -3.52
C GLN A 190 21.38 28.83 -4.54
N GLN A 191 21.01 30.05 -4.92
CA GLN A 191 21.59 31.01 -5.80
C GLN A 191 23.07 31.26 -5.46
N HIS A 192 23.92 31.24 -6.48
CA HIS A 192 25.23 31.85 -6.46
C HIS A 192 25.14 33.29 -5.93
N HIS A 193 25.84 33.58 -4.84
CA HIS A 193 26.31 34.94 -4.60
C HIS A 193 27.83 34.96 -4.77
N GLU A 194 28.24 35.44 -5.94
CA GLU A 194 29.52 36.12 -6.08
C GLU A 194 29.55 37.28 -5.08
N ILE A 195 30.59 37.35 -4.27
CA ILE A 195 30.97 38.60 -3.61
C ILE A 195 32.23 39.09 -4.32
N ARG A 196 32.06 40.10 -5.17
CA ARG A 196 33.13 40.97 -5.64
C ARG A 196 33.42 42.04 -4.58
N PHE A 197 34.70 42.12 -4.22
CA PHE A 197 35.54 43.16 -3.61
C PHE A 197 34.94 44.47 -3.07
N SER A 198 35.46 44.86 -1.91
CA SER A 198 36.15 46.16 -1.71
C SER A 198 37.35 45.94 -0.79
#